data_AF-A0A366JU32-F1
#
_entry.id   AF-A0A366JU32-F1
#
_cell.length_a   1.000
_cell.length_b   1.000
_cell.length_c   1.000
_cell.angle_alpha   90.00
_cell.angle_beta   90.00
_cell.angle_gamma   90.00
#
_symmetry.space_group_name_H-M   'P 1'
#
loop_
_entity.id
_entity.type
_entity.pdbx_description
1 polymer ?
#
loop_
_entity_poly.entity_id
_entity_poly.type
_entity_poly.pdbx_seq_one_letter_code
_entity_poly.pdbx_strand_id
1 'polypeptide(L)' 'MSEILCCGWCGELSLYDRTVYLENKPICPECQKKKKEAALNIEKNG' A
#
# COMPACT_ATOMS: atom_id res chain seq x y z
N MET A 1 -2.07 -17.64 -13.28
CA MET A 1 -3.33 -17.15 -12.67
C MET A 1 -2.90 -16.04 -11.72
N SER A 2 -3.31 -14.79 -11.95
CA SER A 2 -2.95 -13.71 -11.04
C SER A 2 -3.87 -13.77 -9.83
N GLU A 3 -3.32 -14.03 -8.64
CA GLU A 3 -4.08 -13.97 -7.40
C GLU A 3 -4.48 -12.52 -7.11
N ILE A 4 -5.71 -12.31 -6.66
CA ILE A 4 -6.24 -10.99 -6.30
C ILE A 4 -6.45 -10.98 -4.78
N LEU A 5 -5.91 -9.97 -4.12
CA LEU A 5 -6.09 -9.73 -2.69
C LEU A 5 -6.86 -8.45 -2.45
N CYS A 6 -7.66 -8.42 -1.38
CA CYS A 6 -8.23 -7.17 -0.88
C CYS A 6 -7.20 -6.41 -0.06
N CYS A 7 -6.99 -5.14 -0.38
CA CYS A 7 -6.18 -4.24 0.43
C CYS A 7 -6.79 -4.08 1.83
N GLY A 8 -6.04 -4.39 2.88
CA GLY A 8 -6.45 -4.23 4.27
C GLY A 8 -6.54 -2.77 4.75
N TRP A 9 -6.30 -1.80 3.86
CA TRP A 9 -6.34 -0.36 4.17
C TRP A 9 -7.50 0.38 3.48
N CYS A 10 -7.66 0.21 2.16
CA CYS A 10 -8.75 0.84 1.41
C CYS A 10 -9.87 -0.13 1.01
N GLY A 11 -9.69 -1.44 1.21
CA GLY A 11 -10.64 -2.47 0.79
C GLY A 11 -10.64 -2.74 -0.72
N GLU A 12 -9.79 -2.07 -1.51
CA GLU A 12 -9.74 -2.27 -2.95
C GLU A 12 -9.08 -3.59 -3.34
N LEU A 13 -9.55 -4.17 -4.43
CA LEU A 13 -8.93 -5.35 -5.05
C LEU A 13 -7.59 -4.95 -5.66
N SER A 14 -6.55 -5.72 -5.33
CA SER A 14 -5.21 -5.51 -5.81
C SER A 14 -4.59 -6.82 -6.24
N LEU A 15 -3.74 -6.78 -7.26
CA LEU A 15 -3.03 -7.97 -7.74
C LEU A 15 -2.00 -8.38 -6.69
N TYR A 16 -2.02 -9.64 -6.27
CA TYR A 16 -1.11 -10.23 -5.28
C TYR A 16 0.35 -9.85 -5.57
N ASP A 17 0.76 -10.00 -6.83
CA ASP A 17 2.11 -9.71 -7.34
C ASP A 17 2.57 -8.25 -7.09
N ARG A 18 1.62 -7.33 -6.92
CA ARG A 18 1.86 -5.90 -6.67
C ARG A 18 1.47 -5.45 -5.26
N THR A 19 0.97 -6.36 -4.43
CA THR A 19 0.60 -6.06 -3.04
C THR A 19 1.81 -6.17 -2.13
N VAL A 20 1.88 -5.27 -1.15
CA VAL A 20 2.92 -5.28 -0.13
C VAL A 20 2.28 -5.61 1.21
N TYR A 21 2.88 -6.51 1.98
CA TYR A 21 2.38 -6.82 3.31
C TYR A 21 2.94 -5.84 4.35
N LEU A 22 2.06 -5.09 5.01
CA LEU A 22 2.40 -4.23 6.15
C LEU A 22 1.69 -4.77 7.39
N GLU A 23 2.43 -5.09 8.45
CA GLU A 23 1.87 -5.65 9.70
C GLU A 23 0.96 -6.88 9.45
N ASN A 24 1.38 -7.78 8.56
CA ASN A 24 0.62 -8.95 8.09
C ASN A 24 -0.70 -8.64 7.35
N LYS A 25 -0.94 -7.39 6.95
CA LYS A 25 -2.08 -7.00 6.11
C LYS A 25 -1.60 -6.67 4.70
N PRO A 26 -2.24 -7.22 3.64
CA PRO A 26 -1.91 -6.86 2.27
C PRO A 26 -2.33 -5.43 1.99
N ILE A 27 -1.44 -4.62 1.42
CA ILE A 27 -1.66 -3.22 1.08
C ILE A 27 -1.44 -3.05 -0.42
N CYS A 28 -2.36 -2.36 -1.09
CA CYS A 28 -2.23 -2.07 -2.51
C CYS A 28 -1.12 -1.03 -2.77
N PRO A 29 -0.52 -1.02 -3.98
CA PRO A 29 0.59 -0.12 -4.29
C PRO A 29 0.18 1.37 -4.23
N GLU A 30 -1.09 1.69 -4.48
CA GLU A 30 -1.60 3.06 -4.37
C GLU A 30 -1.62 3.55 -2.91
N CYS A 31 -2.04 2.69 -1.98
CA CYS A 31 -1.97 2.96 -0.55
C CYS A 31 -0.53 3.08 -0.06
N GLN A 32 0.38 2.26 -0.61
CA GLN A 32 1.81 2.36 -0.33
C GLN A 32 2.39 3.71 -0.80
N LYS A 33 2.04 4.17 -2.01
CA LYS A 33 2.47 5.49 -2.53
C LYS A 33 2.01 6.61 -1.62
N LYS A 34 0.73 6.62 -1.23
CA LYS A 34 0.19 7.62 -0.29
C LYS A 34 0.95 7.66 1.05
N LYS A 35 1.35 6.50 1.60
CA LYS A 35 2.22 6.45 2.79
C LYS A 35 3.60 7.03 2.54
N LYS A 36 4.23 6.68 1.42
CA LYS A 36 5.57 7.21 1.07
C LYS A 36 5.53 8.73 0.89
N GLU A 37 4.51 9.26 0.24
CA GLU A 37 4.32 10.70 0.08
C GLU A 37 4.07 11.41 1.41
N ALA A 38 3.26 10.82 2.29
CA ALA A 38 3.05 11.35 3.63
C ALA A 38 4.34 11.35 4.48
N ALA A 39 5.18 10.31 4.37
CA ALA A 39 6.47 10.24 5.06
C ALA A 39 7.48 11.26 4.49
N LEU A 40 7.53 11.43 3.17
CA LEU A 40 8.47 12.35 2.51
C LEU A 40 8.12 13.83 2.75
N ASN A 41 6.85 14.14 3.02
CA ASN A 41 6.41 15.50 3.35
C ASN A 41 6.75 15.93 4.79
N ILE A 42 7.14 14.99 5.66
CA ILE A 42 7.66 15.31 7.01
C ILE A 42 9.12 15.77 6.92
N GLU A 43 9.89 15.25 5.96
CA GLU A 43 11.33 15.54 5.83
C GLU A 43 11.63 16.91 5.19
N LYS A 44 10.63 17.63 4.68
CA LYS A 44 10.80 18.96 4.04
C LYS A 44 10.48 20.16 4.94
N ASN A 45 10.11 19.94 6.21
CA ASN A 45 9.80 21.00 7.18
C ASN A 45 10.63 20.89 8.48
N GLY A 46 11.84 20.32 8.41
CA GLY A 46 12.81 20.27 9.50
C GLY A 46 14.03 21.14 9.21
#